data_AF-A0A1I7HXM5-F1
#
_entry.id   AF-A0A1I7HXM5-F1
#
_cell.length_a   1.000
_cell.length_b   1.000
_cell.length_c   1.000
_cell.angle_alpha   90.00
_cell.angle_beta   90.00
_cell.angle_gamma   90.00
#
_symmetry.space_group_name_H-M   'P 1'
#
loop_
_entity.id
_entity.type
_entity.pdbx_description
1 polymer ?
#
loop_
_entity_poly.entity_id
_entity_poly.type
_entity_poly.pdbx_seq_one_letter_code
_entity_poly.pdbx_strand_id
1 'polypeptide(L)'
;MRPSVALDLKRSTVREATSRFCAANPRVFGSVLHGTDQDGSDIDLHVVWDTVQIVLPVLLKQLPAVQQDVEDEERNDDHSGDKSC
;
A
#
# COMPACT_ATOMS: atom_id res chain seq x y z
N MET A 1 33.05 3.81 -2.12
CA MET A 1 32.30 3.42 -0.91
C MET A 1 31.07 2.66 -1.34
N ARG A 2 30.88 1.47 -0.77
CA ARG A 2 29.74 0.60 -1.02
C ARG A 2 28.49 1.12 -0.30
N PRO A 3 27.33 1.27 -0.97
CA PRO A 3 26.10 1.72 -0.33
C PRO A 3 25.67 0.90 0.89
N SER A 4 25.89 -0.42 0.92
CA SER A 4 25.55 -1.27 2.08
C SER A 4 26.28 -0.83 3.34
N VAL A 5 27.58 -0.56 3.23
CA VAL A 5 28.41 -0.03 4.32
C VAL A 5 27.93 1.36 4.74
N ALA A 6 27.67 2.24 3.78
CA ALA A 6 27.19 3.59 4.05
C ALA A 6 25.83 3.59 4.77
N LEU A 7 24.93 2.71 4.34
CA LEU A 7 23.61 2.54 4.92
C LEU A 7 23.71 2.02 6.35
N ASP A 8 24.56 1.02 6.61
CA ASP A 8 24.77 0.45 7.93
C ASP A 8 25.26 1.48 8.94
N LEU A 9 26.16 2.37 8.51
CA LEU A 9 26.65 3.48 9.31
C LEU A 9 25.58 4.56 9.56
N LYS A 10 24.57 4.69 8.69
CA LYS A 10 23.59 5.80 8.70
C LYS A 10 22.15 5.36 8.89
N ARG A 11 21.89 4.14 9.39
CA ARG A 11 20.52 3.62 9.57
C ARG A 11 19.63 4.54 10.40
N SER A 12 20.18 5.16 11.45
CA SER A 12 19.45 6.12 12.29
C SER A 12 19.05 7.37 11.49
N THR A 13 19.97 7.94 10.73
CA THR A 13 19.70 9.11 9.87
C THR A 13 18.66 8.82 8.80
N VAL A 14 18.71 7.64 8.17
CA VAL A 14 17.69 7.24 7.19
C VAL A 14 16.32 7.16 7.85
N ARG A 15 16.20 6.48 9.00
CA ARG A 15 14.93 6.37 9.74
C ARG A 15 14.40 7.74 10.19
N GLU A 16 15.29 8.63 10.65
CA GLU A 16 14.93 9.99 11.03
C GLU A 16 14.42 10.79 9.83
N ALA A 17 15.12 10.72 8.70
CA ALA A 17 14.69 11.37 7.46
C ALA A 17 13.32 10.84 7.02
N THR A 18 13.12 9.52 7.00
CA THR A 18 11.83 8.90 6.65
C THR A 18 10.70 9.45 7.52
N SER A 19 10.92 9.57 8.84
CA SER A 19 9.92 10.13 9.76
C SER A 19 9.64 11.62 9.51
N ARG A 20 10.64 12.43 9.17
CA ARG A 20 10.46 13.86 8.87
C ARG A 20 9.56 14.11 7.66
N PHE A 21 9.45 13.14 6.74
CA PHE A 21 8.60 13.21 5.56
C PHE A 21 7.24 12.49 5.73
N CYS A 22 6.83 12.20 6.97
CA CYS A 22 5.59 11.46 7.28
C CYS A 22 5.50 10.14 6.50
N ALA A 23 6.64 9.47 6.38
CA ALA A 23 6.75 8.15 5.79
C ALA A 23 7.30 7.18 6.83
N ALA A 24 7.01 5.92 6.63
CA ALA A 24 7.34 4.84 7.53
C ALA A 24 7.81 3.60 6.75
N ASN A 25 8.29 2.60 7.50
CA ASN A 25 8.68 1.30 6.98
C ASN A 25 9.68 1.39 5.79
N PRO A 26 10.84 2.05 5.95
CA PRO A 26 11.87 2.07 4.92
C PRO A 26 12.42 0.66 4.70
N ARG A 27 12.44 0.21 3.44
CA ARG A 27 12.89 -1.12 3.01
C ARG A 27 13.91 -1.01 1.89
N VAL A 28 15.00 -1.75 2.03
CA VAL A 28 16.11 -1.80 1.08
C VAL A 28 15.89 -2.94 0.10
N PHE A 29 16.26 -2.74 -1.16
CA PHE A 29 16.18 -3.76 -2.20
C PHE A 29 17.51 -3.91 -2.95
N GLY A 30 17.54 -4.86 -3.88
CA GLY A 30 18.65 -5.02 -4.81
C GLY A 30 19.93 -5.58 -4.19
N SER A 31 21.06 -5.24 -4.81
CA SER A 31 22.39 -5.72 -4.41
C SER A 31 22.79 -5.24 -3.01
N VAL A 32 22.32 -4.07 -2.60
CA VAL A 32 22.55 -3.50 -1.25
C VAL A 32 21.95 -4.37 -0.16
N LEU A 33 20.72 -4.88 -0.37
CA LEU A 33 20.07 -5.79 0.57
C LEU A 33 20.88 -7.08 0.81
N HIS A 34 21.54 -7.57 -0.24
CA HIS A 34 22.31 -8.80 -0.21
C HIS A 34 23.80 -8.57 0.11
N GLY A 35 24.23 -7.31 0.26
CA GLY A 35 25.64 -6.97 0.44
C GLY A 35 26.52 -7.39 -0.73
N THR A 36 25.97 -7.41 -1.95
CA THR A 36 26.70 -7.70 -3.21
C THR A 36 26.92 -6.46 -4.06
N ASP A 37 26.52 -5.29 -3.55
CA ASP A 37 26.74 -3.98 -4.13
C ASP A 37 28.23 -3.63 -4.23
N GLN A 38 28.58 -2.86 -5.25
CA GLN A 38 29.95 -2.40 -5.51
C GLN A 38 30.09 -0.92 -5.16
N ASP A 39 31.33 -0.44 -5.17
CA ASP A 39 31.58 0.99 -5.10
C ASP A 39 30.88 1.72 -6.26
N GLY A 40 30.12 2.76 -5.93
CA GLY A 40 29.35 3.55 -6.90
C GLY A 40 28.03 2.91 -7.35
N SER A 41 27.61 1.80 -6.73
CA SER A 41 26.25 1.27 -6.92
C SER A 41 25.20 2.25 -6.37
N ASP A 42 24.00 2.22 -6.93
CA ASP A 42 22.85 2.94 -6.38
C ASP A 42 22.25 2.19 -5.19
N ILE A 43 21.37 2.88 -4.44
CA ILE A 43 20.58 2.31 -3.34
C ILE A 43 19.10 2.66 -3.51
N ASP A 44 18.27 1.62 -3.56
CA ASP A 44 16.83 1.75 -3.64
C ASP A 44 16.17 1.57 -2.28
N LEU A 45 15.33 2.53 -1.89
CA LEU A 45 14.54 2.52 -0.67
C LEU A 45 13.06 2.66 -0.99
N HIS A 46 12.25 1.70 -0.55
CA HIS A 46 10.79 1.85 -0.54
C HIS A 46 10.33 2.31 0.83
N VAL A 47 9.36 3.22 0.84
CA VAL A 47 8.71 3.71 2.05
C VAL A 47 7.20 3.64 1.85
N VAL A 48 6.46 3.71 2.95
CA VAL A 48 5.00 3.85 2.93
C VAL A 48 4.64 5.17 3.58
N TRP A 49 3.86 6.01 2.92
CA TRP A 49 3.37 7.25 3.52
C TRP A 49 2.38 6.98 4.64
N ASP A 50 2.47 7.76 5.71
CA ASP A 50 1.64 7.63 6.90
C ASP A 50 0.15 7.80 6.55
N THR A 51 -0.18 8.71 5.64
CA THR A 51 -1.55 8.90 5.15
C THR A 51 -2.13 7.60 4.60
N VAL A 52 -1.37 6.84 3.82
CA VAL A 52 -1.84 5.57 3.26
C VAL A 52 -2.02 4.54 4.38
N GLN A 53 -1.08 4.44 5.33
CA GLN A 53 -1.21 3.52 6.47
C GLN A 53 -2.41 3.84 7.36
N ILE A 54 -2.72 5.12 7.57
CA ILE A 54 -3.81 5.55 8.44
C ILE A 54 -5.16 5.43 7.73
N VAL A 55 -5.25 5.83 6.46
CA VAL A 55 -6.52 5.96 5.74
C VAL A 55 -6.94 4.65 5.07
N LEU A 56 -6.00 3.83 4.61
CA LEU A 56 -6.33 2.58 3.90
C LEU A 56 -7.20 1.62 4.75
N PRO A 57 -6.92 1.37 6.04
CA PRO A 57 -7.79 0.52 6.86
C PRO A 57 -9.22 1.05 7.01
N VAL A 58 -9.40 2.38 7.00
CA VAL A 58 -10.72 3.02 7.05
C VAL A 58 -11.46 2.79 5.73
N LEU A 59 -10.78 3.01 4.60
CA LEU A 59 -11.33 2.78 3.26
C LEU A 59 -11.70 1.31 3.03
N LEU A 60 -10.84 0.36 3.43
CA LEU A 60 -11.09 -1.07 3.25
C LEU A 60 -12.33 -1.56 4.02
N LYS A 61 -12.64 -0.96 5.17
CA LYS A 61 -13.86 -1.26 5.93
C LYS A 61 -15.14 -0.78 5.25
N GLN A 62 -15.05 0.21 4.37
CA GLN A 62 -16.19 0.76 3.63
C GLN A 62 -16.47 0.00 2.33
N LEU A 63 -15.54 -0.85 1.88
CA LEU A 63 -15.70 -1.63 0.64
C LEU A 63 -16.98 -2.48 0.60
N PRO A 64 -17.40 -3.19 1.67
CA PRO A 64 -18.64 -3.97 1.62
C PRO A 64 -19.88 -3.11 1.37
N ALA A 65 -19.93 -1.91 1.95
CA ALA A 65 -21.07 -1.00 1.76
C ALA A 65 -21.17 -0.49 0.31
N VAL A 66 -20.04 -0.30 -0.36
CA VAL A 66 -20.00 0.09 -1.79
C VAL A 66 -20.46 -1.04 -2.72
N GLN A 67 -20.32 -2.30 -2.31
CA GLN A 67 -20.71 -3.45 -3.13
C GLN A 67 -22.22 -3.77 -3.03
N GLN A 68 -22.87 -3.41 -1.91
CA GLN A 68 -24.30 -3.68 -1.71
C GLN A 68 -25.20 -2.81 -2.60
N ASP A 69 -24.79 -1.57 -2.90
CA ASP A 69 -25.53 -0.67 -3.80
C ASP A 69 -25.64 -1.17 -5.25
N VAL A 70 -24.89 -2.22 -5.63
CA VAL A 70 -24.89 -2.79 -7.00
C VAL A 70 -25.85 -3.98 -7.12
N GLU A 71 -26.21 -4.66 -6.02
CA GLU A 71 -26.98 -5.91 -6.06
C GLU A 71 -28.50 -5.72 -5.89
N ASP A 72 -28.97 -4.50 -5.55
CA ASP A 72 -30.39 -4.22 -5.30
C ASP A 72 -31.23 -3.83 -6.57
N GLU A 73 -30.61 -3.75 -7.76
CA GLU A 73 -31.27 -3.31 -9.01
C GLU A 73 -31.83 -4.47 -9.89
N GLU A 74 -31.70 -5.75 -9.51
CA GLU A 74 -32.24 -6.90 -10.28
C GLU A 74 -33.41 -7.61 -9.60
N ARG A 75 -34.47 -6.88 -9.23
CA ARG A 75 -35.76 -7.50 -8.87
C ARG A 75 -36.94 -6.76 -9.49
N ASN A 76 -37.07 -6.80 -10.80
CA ASN A 76 -38.30 -6.40 -11.50
C ASN A 76 -39.15 -7.64 -11.85
N ASP A 77 -40.00 -8.01 -10.89
CA ASP A 77 -41.41 -8.39 -11.04
C ASP A 77 -41.86 -9.29 -12.21
N ASP A 78 -41.79 -10.60 -12.01
CA ASP A 78 -42.69 -11.57 -12.67
C ASP A 78 -44.09 -11.49 -12.04
N HIS A 79 -44.96 -10.61 -12.54
CA HIS A 79 -46.40 -10.68 -12.24
C HIS A 79 -47.10 -11.59 -13.24
N SER A 80 -47.14 -12.88 -12.89
CA SER A 80 -48.13 -13.84 -13.39
C SER A 80 -49.53 -13.36 -13.01
N GLY A 81 -50.28 -12.84 -13.99
CA GLY A 81 -51.69 -12.47 -13.84
C GLY A 81 -52.55 -13.23 -14.82
N ASP A 82 -52.99 -14.42 -14.40
CA ASP A 82 -54.12 -15.14 -14.97
C ASP A 82 -55.28 -14.17 -15.24
N LYS A 83 -55.72 -14.08 -16.50
CA LYS A 83 -57.04 -13.54 -16.85
C LYS A 83 -57.90 -14.68 -17.37
N SER A 84 -58.54 -15.34 -16.42
CA SER A 84 -59.76 -16.10 -16.62
C SER A 84 -60.96 -15.15 -16.65
N CYS A 85 -61.99 -15.55 -17.40
CA CYS A 85 -63.27 -14.90 -17.73
C CYS A 85 -63.30 -14.04 -19.01
#